data_AF-A0A530AGQ4-F1
#
_entry.id   AF-A0A530AGQ4-F1
#
_cell.length_a   1.000
_cell.length_b   1.000
_cell.length_c   1.000
_cell.angle_alpha   90.00
_cell.angle_beta   90.00
_cell.angle_gamma   90.00
#
_symmetry.space_group_name_H-M   'P 1'
#
loop_
_entity.id
_entity.type
_entity.pdbx_description
1 polymer ?
#
loop_
_entity_poly.entity_id
_entity_poly.type
_entity_poly.pdbx_seq_one_letter_code
_entity_poly.pdbx_strand_id
1 'polypeptide(L)' 'MRCRIVGAPVQDGAGRMGCEMGPSALRTAGLVSVLA' A
#
# COMPACT_ATOMS: atom_id res chain seq x y z
N MET A 1 15.81 6.06 -10.71
CA MET A 1 15.61 6.42 -9.29
C MET A 1 15.63 5.12 -8.46
N ARG A 2 16.13 5.10 -7.22
CA ARG A 2 16.05 3.89 -6.37
C ARG A 2 15.10 4.14 -5.21
N CYS A 3 13.84 3.74 -5.37
CA CYS A 3 12.81 3.87 -4.34
C CYS A 3 12.56 2.52 -3.66
N ARG A 4 12.39 2.53 -2.33
CA ARG A 4 11.92 1.38 -1.55
C ARG A 4 10.50 1.66 -1.09
N ILE A 5 9.56 0.80 -1.47
CA ILE A 5 8.15 0.94 -1.12
C ILE A 5 7.84 0.05 0.07
N VAL A 6 7.37 0.65 1.16
CA VAL A 6 6.96 -0.06 2.37
C VAL A 6 5.46 0.09 2.53
N GLY A 7 4.75 -1.02 2.61
CA GLY A 7 3.34 -1.02 3.02
C GLY A 7 3.25 -1.09 4.54
N ALA A 8 2.45 -0.22 5.15
CA ALA A 8 2.18 -0.22 6.58
C ALA A 8 0.67 -0.46 6.82
N PRO A 9 0.20 -1.70 6.72
CA PRO A 9 -1.22 -2.02 6.83
C PRO A 9 -1.70 -2.07 8.30
N VAL A 10 -1.48 -1.00 9.05
CA VAL A 10 -1.86 -0.96 10.47
C VAL A 10 -3.38 -0.80 10.59
N GLN A 11 -4.04 -1.85 11.10
CA GLN A 11 -5.48 -1.86 11.31
C GLN A 11 -5.88 -1.28 12.68
N ASP A 12 -4.98 -1.31 13.67
CA ASP A 12 -5.20 -0.73 14.98
C ASP A 12 -5.41 0.79 14.89
N GLY A 13 -6.46 1.28 15.53
CA GLY A 13 -6.84 2.70 15.49
C GLY A 13 -7.61 3.12 14.23
N ALA A 14 -7.84 2.22 13.26
CA ALA A 14 -8.68 2.52 12.12
C ALA A 14 -10.17 2.56 12.53
N GLY A 15 -10.88 3.64 12.18
CA GLY A 15 -12.32 3.78 12.46
C GLY A 15 -13.22 2.86 11.61
N ARG A 16 -12.64 2.03 10.74
CA ARG A 16 -13.33 1.02 9.92
C ARG A 16 -12.36 -0.08 9.48
N MET A 17 -12.90 -1.25 9.18
CA MET A 17 -12.13 -2.37 8.60
C MET A 17 -11.62 -2.03 7.19
N GLY A 18 -10.43 -2.51 6.84
CA GLY A 18 -9.91 -2.47 5.47
C GLY A 18 -8.57 -1.75 5.27
N CYS A 19 -7.83 -1.38 6.32
CA CYS A 19 -6.49 -0.79 6.19
C CYS A 19 -5.52 -1.70 5.41
N GLU A 20 -5.58 -3.01 5.67
CA GLU A 20 -4.81 -4.05 4.96
C GLU A 20 -4.98 -4.00 3.43
N MET A 21 -6.15 -3.62 2.94
CA MET A 21 -6.43 -3.57 1.50
C MET A 21 -5.69 -2.43 0.80
N GLY A 22 -5.35 -1.34 1.47
CA GLY A 22 -4.76 -0.15 0.85
C GLY A 22 -3.43 -0.43 0.14
N PRO A 23 -2.39 -0.90 0.85
CA PRO A 23 -1.10 -1.21 0.24
C PRO A 23 -1.19 -2.28 -0.87
N SER A 24 -2.05 -3.28 -0.68
CA SER A 24 -2.25 -4.36 -1.65
C SER A 24 -2.92 -3.86 -2.92
N ALA A 25 -3.97 -3.03 -2.80
CA ALA A 25 -4.66 -2.44 -3.94
C ALA A 25 -3.73 -1.55 -4.78
N LEU A 26 -2.87 -0.76 -4.15
CA LEU A 26 -1.90 0.08 -4.86
C LEU A 26 -0.87 -0.75 -5.65
N ARG A 27 -0.42 -1.89 -5.12
CA ARG A 27 0.44 -2.80 -5.88
C ARG A 27 -0.30 -3.42 -7.06
N THR A 28 -1.53 -3.89 -6.85
CA THR A 28 -2.37 -4.45 -7.92
C THR A 28 -2.66 -3.42 -9.01
N ALA A 29 -2.82 -2.15 -8.64
CA ALA A 29 -3.02 -1.05 -9.58
C ALA A 29 -1.76 -0.65 -10.38
N GLY A 30 -0.61 -1.29 -10.13
CA GLY A 30 0.61 -1.06 -10.90
C GLY A 30 1.50 0.07 -10.36
N LEU A 31 1.42 0.43 -9.08
CA LEU A 31 2.29 1.46 -8.49
C LEU A 31 3.79 1.23 -8.77
N VAL A 32 4.23 -0.03 -8.81
CA VAL A 32 5.63 -0.38 -9.07
C VAL A 32 6.04 -0.04 -10.51
N SER A 33 5.16 -0.24 -11.50
CA SER A 33 5.50 0.03 -12.91
C SER A 33 5.59 1.53 -13.20
N VAL A 34 4.83 2.35 -12.47
CA VAL A 34 4.90 3.82 -12.59
C VAL A 34 6.22 4.38 -12.03
N LEU A 35 6.83 3.69 -11.05
CA LEU A 35 8.03 4.13 -10.35
C LEU A 35 9.32 3.48 -10.88
N ALA A 36 9.22 2.60 -11.89
CA ALA A 36 10.34 1.94 -12.57
C ALA A 36 11.08 2.91 -13.49
#